data_AF-R5IVI4-F1
#
_entry.id   AF-R5IVI4-F1
#
_cell.length_a   1.000
_cell.length_b   1.000
_cell.length_c   1.000
_cell.angle_alpha   90.00
_cell.angle_beta   90.00
_cell.angle_gamma   90.00
#
_symmetry.space_group_name_H-M   'P 1'
#
loop_
_entity.id
_entity.type
_entity.pdbx_description
1 polymer ?
#
loop_
_entity_poly.entity_id
_entity_poly.type
_entity_poly.pdbx_seq_one_letter_code
_entity_poly.pdbx_strand_id
1 'polypeptide(L)'
;MVFKLKKFHDIRVDNDLSQKEMSKLLQISEDVYSNYENGRTIMPTEIAVRFANYFKLSLDYLLNITDNKRLNCDKSFNADETAKKLLQFRKREKMSQEQIAELLNIPQRTYSSYEHNDRAIPLEFLFNITLKFGISLDYLTGRTEKSKIS
;
A
#
# COMPACT_ATOMS: atom_id res chain seq x y z
N MET A 1 -10.82 -0.77 12.22
CA MET A 1 -10.31 -2.15 12.00
C MET A 1 -8.80 -2.09 12.12
N VAL A 2 -8.18 -2.84 13.04
CA VAL A 2 -6.71 -2.84 13.18
C VAL A 2 -6.13 -3.58 11.98
N PHE A 3 -5.30 -2.88 11.21
CA PHE A 3 -4.58 -3.43 10.07
C PHE A 3 -3.62 -4.52 10.53
N LYS A 4 -4.03 -5.80 10.47
CA LYS A 4 -3.18 -6.94 10.82
C LYS A 4 -2.48 -7.44 9.57
N LEU A 5 -1.15 -7.36 9.56
CA LEU A 5 -0.26 -7.84 8.49
C LEU A 5 -0.14 -9.37 8.44
N LYS A 6 -1.22 -10.11 8.74
CA LYS A 6 -1.20 -11.57 8.85
C LYS A 6 -0.62 -12.25 7.60
N LYS A 7 -1.03 -11.81 6.40
CA LYS A 7 -0.53 -12.37 5.15
C LYS A 7 0.98 -12.20 4.96
N PHE A 8 1.57 -11.11 5.45
CA PHE A 8 3.02 -10.89 5.35
C PHE A 8 3.80 -11.90 6.20
N HIS A 9 3.29 -12.18 7.41
CA HIS A 9 3.82 -13.23 8.27
C HIS A 9 3.68 -14.61 7.60
N ASP A 10 2.46 -14.96 7.17
CA ASP A 10 2.17 -16.28 6.58
C ASP A 10 3.07 -16.54 5.37
N ILE A 11 3.20 -15.59 4.44
CA ILE A 11 4.06 -15.73 3.24
C ILE A 11 5.53 -15.86 3.62
N ARG A 12 6.01 -15.11 4.63
CA ARG A 12 7.40 -15.23 5.08
C ARG A 12 7.68 -16.63 5.61
N VAL A 13 6.80 -17.15 6.46
CA VAL A 13 6.95 -18.49 7.07
C VAL A 13 6.82 -19.59 6.03
N ASP A 14 5.89 -19.47 5.08
CA ASP A 14 5.70 -20.42 3.98
C ASP A 14 6.91 -20.51 3.03
N ASN A 15 7.80 -19.51 3.06
CA ASN A 15 9.05 -19.49 2.28
C ASN A 15 10.28 -19.79 3.14
N ASP A 16 10.11 -20.31 4.37
CA ASP A 16 11.19 -20.65 5.30
C ASP A 16 12.14 -19.49 5.63
N LEU A 17 11.66 -18.25 5.56
CA LEU A 17 12.47 -17.06 5.81
C LEU A 17 12.38 -16.60 7.27
N SER A 18 13.53 -16.39 7.90
CA SER A 18 13.61 -15.70 9.20
C SER A 18 13.27 -14.21 9.08
N GLN A 19 12.90 -13.57 10.21
CA GLN A 19 12.70 -12.11 10.25
C GLN A 19 13.96 -11.35 9.83
N LYS A 20 15.15 -11.87 10.19
CA LYS A 20 16.45 -11.34 9.80
C LYS A 20 16.74 -11.45 8.30
N GLU A 21 16.37 -12.55 7.67
CA GLU A 21 16.51 -12.69 6.21
C GLU A 21 15.55 -11.78 5.48
N MET A 22 14.29 -11.73 5.93
CA MET A 22 13.29 -10.84 5.36
C MET A 22 13.70 -9.36 5.49
N SER A 23 14.24 -8.94 6.64
CA SER A 23 14.67 -7.57 6.82
C SER A 23 15.80 -7.19 5.86
N LYS A 24 16.74 -8.11 5.60
CA LYS A 24 17.80 -7.91 4.58
C LYS A 24 17.22 -7.77 3.18
N LEU A 25 16.25 -8.61 2.80
CA LEU A 25 15.58 -8.54 1.49
C LEU A 25 14.86 -7.20 1.29
N LEU A 26 14.22 -6.68 2.34
CA LEU A 26 13.52 -5.41 2.32
C LEU A 26 14.42 -4.19 2.55
N GLN A 27 15.70 -4.42 2.88
CA GLN A 27 16.71 -3.41 3.21
C GLN A 27 16.34 -2.56 4.43
N ILE A 28 15.90 -3.22 5.50
CA ILE A 28 15.55 -2.62 6.80
C ILE A 28 16.18 -3.43 7.95
N SER A 29 16.18 -2.88 9.16
CA SER A 29 16.62 -3.64 10.34
C SER A 29 15.61 -4.72 10.73
N GLU A 30 16.09 -5.77 11.37
CA GLU A 30 15.26 -6.86 11.90
C GLU A 30 14.22 -6.34 12.90
N ASP A 31 14.61 -5.42 13.78
CA ASP A 31 13.71 -4.79 14.76
C ASP A 31 12.56 -4.03 14.08
N VAL A 32 12.86 -3.30 13.01
CA VAL A 32 11.85 -2.56 12.24
C VAL A 32 10.87 -3.53 11.60
N TYR A 33 11.35 -4.61 10.99
CA TYR A 33 10.49 -5.64 10.42
C TYR A 33 9.62 -6.34 11.49
N SER A 34 10.22 -6.68 12.63
CA SER A 34 9.52 -7.27 13.77
C SER A 34 8.42 -6.34 14.30
N ASN A 35 8.66 -5.03 14.36
CA ASN A 35 7.65 -4.05 14.75
C ASN A 35 6.47 -3.99 13.77
N TYR A 36 6.73 -4.14 12.47
CA TYR A 36 5.66 -4.25 11.48
C TYR A 36 4.84 -5.52 11.68
N GLU A 37 5.48 -6.68 11.74
CA GLU A 37 4.81 -7.98 11.86
C GLU A 37 3.94 -8.08 13.12
N ASN A 38 4.41 -7.50 14.23
CA ASN A 38 3.67 -7.43 15.49
C ASN A 38 2.64 -6.29 15.57
N GLY A 39 2.52 -5.46 14.53
CA GLY A 39 1.59 -4.33 14.49
C GLY A 39 1.93 -3.19 15.46
N ARG A 40 3.17 -3.12 15.95
CA ARG A 40 3.66 -2.01 16.79
C ARG A 40 3.89 -0.74 15.99
N THR A 41 4.14 -0.88 14.68
CA THR A 41 4.33 0.24 13.76
C THR A 41 3.64 -0.08 12.44
N ILE A 42 3.06 0.95 11.81
CA ILE A 42 2.44 0.80 10.50
C ILE A 42 3.54 0.63 9.45
N MET A 43 3.41 -0.39 8.60
CA MET A 43 4.32 -0.63 7.49
C MET A 43 4.16 0.49 6.44
N PRO A 44 5.25 1.17 6.03
CA PRO A 44 5.21 2.13 4.94
C PRO A 44 4.83 1.47 3.61
N THR A 45 4.13 2.21 2.75
CA THR A 45 3.70 1.74 1.42
C THR A 45 4.86 1.22 0.58
N GLU A 46 6.02 1.89 0.64
CA GLU A 46 7.23 1.47 -0.07
C GLU A 46 7.69 0.06 0.35
N ILE A 47 7.70 -0.23 1.65
CA ILE A 47 8.12 -1.54 2.17
C ILE A 47 7.13 -2.63 1.75
N ALA A 48 5.83 -2.34 1.76
CA ALA A 48 4.81 -3.26 1.27
C ALA A 48 4.99 -3.56 -0.24
N VAL A 49 5.31 -2.54 -1.04
CA VAL A 49 5.60 -2.70 -2.48
C VAL A 49 6.85 -3.55 -2.71
N ARG A 50 7.93 -3.35 -1.94
CA ARG A 50 9.14 -4.18 -2.01
C ARG A 50 8.84 -5.64 -1.69
N PHE A 51 8.08 -5.90 -0.62
CA PHE A 51 7.64 -7.25 -0.26
C PHE A 51 6.84 -7.90 -1.39
N ALA A 52 5.86 -7.17 -1.92
CA ALA A 52 5.01 -7.64 -3.00
C ALA A 52 5.80 -7.93 -4.29
N ASN A 53 6.81 -7.12 -4.63
CA ASN A 53 7.68 -7.37 -5.79
C ASN A 53 8.54 -8.61 -5.59
N TYR A 54 9.12 -8.79 -4.40
CA TYR A 54 9.97 -9.95 -4.11
C TYR A 54 9.22 -11.27 -4.31
N PHE A 55 7.99 -11.36 -3.82
CA PHE A 55 7.15 -12.57 -3.95
C PHE A 55 6.29 -12.61 -5.23
N LYS A 56 6.35 -11.58 -6.08
CA LYS A 56 5.50 -11.41 -7.28
C LYS A 56 4.01 -11.51 -6.97
N LEU A 57 3.60 -10.82 -5.91
CA LEU A 57 2.22 -10.77 -5.41
C LEU A 57 1.59 -9.40 -5.66
N SER A 58 0.26 -9.35 -5.76
CA SER A 58 -0.50 -8.10 -5.74
C SER A 58 -0.58 -7.55 -4.31
N LEU A 59 -0.53 -6.23 -4.15
CA LEU A 59 -0.83 -5.59 -2.87
C LEU A 59 -2.29 -5.86 -2.47
N ASP A 60 -3.20 -5.91 -3.45
CA ASP A 60 -4.60 -6.27 -3.22
C ASP A 60 -4.71 -7.65 -2.54
N TYR A 61 -3.92 -8.63 -2.97
CA TYR A 61 -3.87 -9.94 -2.31
C TYR A 61 -3.27 -9.85 -0.91
N LEU A 62 -2.12 -9.18 -0.74
CA LEU A 62 -1.45 -9.09 0.56
C LEU A 62 -2.32 -8.47 1.65
N LEU A 63 -3.23 -7.56 1.27
CA LEU A 63 -4.14 -6.90 2.21
C LEU A 63 -5.52 -7.55 2.29
N ASN A 64 -5.68 -8.77 1.77
CA ASN A 64 -6.95 -9.51 1.76
C ASN A 64 -8.11 -8.75 1.07
N ILE A 65 -7.80 -7.96 0.04
CA ILE A 65 -8.79 -7.28 -0.79
C ILE A 65 -9.30 -8.23 -1.89
N THR A 66 -8.42 -9.08 -2.43
CA THR A 66 -8.73 -10.09 -3.45
C THR A 66 -8.04 -11.42 -3.16
N ASP A 67 -8.57 -12.50 -3.71
CA ASP A 67 -7.92 -13.82 -3.76
C ASP A 67 -6.95 -13.94 -4.94
N ASN A 68 -6.96 -12.97 -5.87
CA ASN A 68 -6.09 -12.94 -7.02
C ASN A 68 -4.64 -12.61 -6.63
N LYS A 69 -3.84 -13.67 -6.43
CA LYS A 69 -2.47 -13.60 -5.89
C LYS A 69 -1.52 -12.79 -6.75
N ARG A 70 -1.54 -13.00 -8.06
CA ARG A 70 -0.45 -12.59 -8.95
C ARG A 70 -0.79 -11.28 -9.65
N LEU A 71 0.16 -10.36 -9.63
CA LEU A 71 0.18 -9.19 -10.48
C LEU A 71 1.35 -9.35 -11.45
N ASN A 72 1.10 -9.21 -12.76
CA ASN A 72 2.17 -9.20 -13.76
C ASN A 72 2.81 -7.80 -13.81
N CYS A 73 3.47 -7.37 -12.73
CA CYS A 73 4.26 -6.15 -12.70
C CYS A 73 5.40 -6.28 -11.68
N ASP A 74 6.58 -5.82 -12.07
CA ASP A 74 7.77 -5.68 -11.21
C ASP A 74 8.16 -4.21 -11.02
N LYS A 75 7.19 -3.28 -11.13
CA LYS A 75 7.46 -1.84 -10.99
C LYS A 75 7.88 -1.52 -9.55
N SER A 76 8.98 -0.80 -9.40
CA SER A 76 9.41 -0.27 -8.10
C SER A 76 8.44 0.80 -7.60
N PHE A 77 8.43 1.02 -6.29
CA PHE A 77 7.61 2.08 -5.71
C PHE A 77 8.05 3.45 -6.23
N ASN A 78 7.08 4.25 -6.68
CA ASN A 78 7.30 5.64 -7.07
C ASN A 78 6.26 6.53 -6.37
N ALA A 79 6.73 7.39 -5.47
CA ALA A 79 5.86 8.26 -4.70
C ALA A 79 5.20 9.35 -5.56
N ASP A 80 5.90 9.88 -6.57
CA ASP A 80 5.33 10.84 -7.53
C ASP A 80 4.24 10.20 -8.39
N GLU A 81 4.43 8.95 -8.81
CA GLU A 81 3.41 8.20 -9.55
C GLU A 81 2.18 7.96 -8.68
N THR A 82 2.38 7.60 -7.40
CA THR A 82 1.30 7.42 -6.43
C THR A 82 0.51 8.72 -6.25
N ALA A 83 1.20 9.85 -6.06
CA ALA A 83 0.58 11.16 -5.95
C ALA A 83 -0.24 11.54 -7.21
N LYS A 84 0.29 11.27 -8.40
CA LYS A 84 -0.41 11.46 -9.68
C LYS A 84 -1.66 10.58 -9.78
N LYS A 85 -1.57 9.30 -9.38
CA LYS A 85 -2.71 8.36 -9.40
C LYS A 85 -3.81 8.81 -8.42
N LEU A 86 -3.45 9.30 -7.23
CA LEU A 86 -4.40 9.88 -6.28
C LEU A 86 -5.14 11.10 -6.87
N LEU A 87 -4.40 12.02 -7.49
CA LEU A 87 -4.98 13.19 -8.16
C LEU A 87 -5.93 12.79 -9.30
N GLN A 88 -5.50 11.86 -10.15
CA GLN A 88 -6.32 11.34 -11.26
C GLN A 88 -7.58 10.67 -10.75
N PHE A 89 -7.45 9.83 -9.73
CA PHE A 89 -8.57 9.17 -9.06
C PHE A 89 -9.57 10.19 -8.52
N ARG A 90 -9.14 11.13 -7.68
CA ARG A 90 -10.02 12.14 -7.07
C ARG A 90 -10.79 12.93 -8.12
N LYS A 91 -10.12 13.37 -9.19
CA LYS A 91 -10.74 14.10 -10.30
C LYS A 91 -11.75 13.26 -11.06
N ARG A 92 -11.47 11.96 -11.27
CA ARG A 92 -12.39 11.03 -11.93
C ARG A 92 -13.68 10.84 -11.12
N GLU A 93 -13.56 10.74 -9.80
CA GLU A 93 -14.73 10.66 -8.90
C GLU A 93 -15.39 12.03 -8.67
N LYS A 94 -14.91 13.10 -9.32
CA LYS A 94 -15.43 14.47 -9.21
C LYS A 94 -15.43 15.02 -7.77
N MET A 95 -14.45 14.59 -6.96
CA MET A 95 -14.32 15.01 -5.56
C MET A 95 -13.40 16.22 -5.40
N SER A 96 -13.72 17.12 -4.47
CA SER A 96 -12.78 18.13 -3.97
C SER A 96 -11.75 17.48 -3.03
N GLN A 97 -10.65 18.19 -2.75
CA GLN A 97 -9.68 17.73 -1.75
C GLN A 97 -10.28 17.67 -0.34
N GLU A 98 -11.25 18.55 -0.04
CA GLU A 98 -11.97 18.53 1.24
C GLU A 98 -12.79 17.23 1.39
N GLN A 99 -13.57 16.87 0.37
CA GLN A 99 -14.46 15.70 0.43
C GLN A 99 -13.71 14.39 0.64
N ILE A 100 -12.55 14.22 0.00
CA ILE A 100 -11.73 13.01 0.19
C ILE A 100 -10.96 13.03 1.51
N ALA A 101 -10.57 14.21 1.99
CA ALA A 101 -9.95 14.34 3.30
C ALA A 101 -10.94 14.03 4.43
N GLU A 102 -12.18 14.50 4.32
CA GLU A 102 -13.29 14.15 5.21
C GLU A 102 -13.54 12.64 5.23
N LEU A 103 -13.56 11.99 4.05
CA LEU A 103 -13.70 10.54 3.94
C LEU A 103 -12.59 9.78 4.70
N LEU A 104 -11.36 10.28 4.62
CA LEU A 104 -10.21 9.69 5.29
C LEU A 104 -10.04 10.16 6.74
N ASN A 105 -10.92 11.06 7.20
CA ASN A 105 -10.85 11.69 8.53
C ASN A 105 -9.49 12.35 8.80
N ILE A 106 -9.00 13.13 7.83
CA ILE A 106 -7.76 13.91 7.93
C ILE A 106 -7.99 15.35 7.52
N PRO A 107 -7.15 16.31 7.94
CA PRO A 107 -7.22 17.68 7.44
C PRO A 107 -7.01 17.72 5.93
N GLN A 108 -7.74 18.58 5.22
CA GLN A 108 -7.58 18.78 3.77
C GLN A 108 -6.14 19.08 3.36
N ARG A 109 -5.41 19.88 4.16
CA ARG A 109 -3.99 20.18 3.90
C ARG A 109 -3.13 18.91 3.87
N THR A 110 -3.42 17.95 4.75
CA THR A 110 -2.72 16.66 4.79
C THR A 110 -2.95 15.88 3.51
N TYR A 111 -4.20 15.83 3.03
CA TYR A 111 -4.50 15.18 1.75
C TYR A 111 -3.84 15.91 0.57
N SER A 112 -3.85 17.24 0.57
CA SER A 112 -3.15 18.04 -0.45
C SER A 112 -1.66 17.69 -0.50
N SER A 113 -0.98 17.54 0.65
CA SER A 113 0.43 17.13 0.69
C SER A 113 0.68 15.76 0.04
N TYR A 114 -0.29 14.84 0.08
CA TYR A 114 -0.19 13.55 -0.62
C TYR A 114 -0.26 13.72 -2.14
N GLU A 115 -1.14 14.59 -2.66
CA GLU A 115 -1.26 14.84 -4.11
C GLU A 115 -0.04 15.55 -4.71
N HIS A 116 0.71 16.30 -3.88
CA HIS A 116 1.93 17.00 -4.30
C HIS A 116 3.21 16.22 -3.98
N ASN A 117 3.09 15.03 -3.38
CA ASN A 117 4.23 14.23 -2.91
C ASN A 117 5.13 14.95 -1.87
N ASP A 118 4.63 15.99 -1.19
CA ASP A 118 5.32 16.63 -0.06
C ASP A 118 5.35 15.71 1.17
N ARG A 119 4.43 14.74 1.21
CA ARG A 119 4.33 13.73 2.25
C ARG A 119 3.96 12.39 1.64
N ALA A 120 4.68 11.33 2.04
CA ALA A 120 4.30 9.98 1.70
C ALA A 120 2.95 9.62 2.32
N ILE A 121 2.03 9.07 1.52
CA ILE A 121 0.75 8.58 2.01
C ILE A 121 0.94 7.24 2.76
N PRO A 122 0.48 7.14 4.01
CA PRO A 122 0.45 5.87 4.74
C PRO A 122 -0.40 4.80 4.05
N LEU A 123 0.03 3.54 4.16
CA LEU A 123 -0.63 2.38 3.55
C LEU A 123 -2.09 2.24 3.97
N GLU A 124 -2.42 2.61 5.21
CA GLU A 124 -3.78 2.57 5.74
C GLU A 124 -4.76 3.46 4.96
N PHE A 125 -4.34 4.64 4.52
CA PHE A 125 -5.24 5.54 3.80
C PHE A 125 -5.48 5.07 2.37
N LEU A 126 -4.45 4.53 1.72
CA LEU A 126 -4.61 3.88 0.43
C LEU A 126 -5.56 2.67 0.52
N PHE A 127 -5.41 1.86 1.57
CA PHE A 127 -6.30 0.73 1.85
C PHE A 127 -7.75 1.19 2.07
N ASN A 128 -7.97 2.29 2.81
CA ASN A 128 -9.30 2.85 3.01
C ASN A 128 -9.94 3.35 1.70
N ILE A 129 -9.16 3.98 0.81
CA ILE A 129 -9.62 4.35 -0.54
C ILE A 129 -10.03 3.09 -1.32
N THR A 130 -9.19 2.06 -1.31
CA THR A 130 -9.46 0.79 -1.98
C THR A 130 -10.77 0.15 -1.51
N LEU A 131 -10.97 0.04 -0.20
CA LEU A 131 -12.21 -0.54 0.36
C LEU A 131 -13.46 0.28 0.03
N LYS A 132 -13.34 1.62 0.03
CA LYS A 132 -14.50 2.49 -0.19
C LYS A 132 -14.94 2.53 -1.66
N PHE A 133 -13.99 2.52 -2.59
CA PHE A 133 -14.26 2.75 -4.01
C PHE A 133 -14.05 1.52 -4.91
N GLY A 134 -13.57 0.40 -4.36
CA GLY A 134 -13.28 -0.81 -5.15
C GLY A 134 -12.11 -0.63 -6.13
N ILE A 135 -11.17 0.27 -5.79
CA ILE A 135 -10.02 0.60 -6.62
C ILE A 135 -8.81 -0.19 -6.18
N SER A 136 -8.11 -0.79 -7.14
CA SER A 136 -6.91 -1.56 -6.88
C SER A 136 -5.85 -0.70 -6.18
N LEU A 137 -5.30 -1.21 -5.09
CA LEU A 137 -4.16 -0.62 -4.41
C LEU A 137 -2.90 -0.67 -5.28
N ASP A 138 -2.75 -1.74 -6.08
CA ASP A 138 -1.71 -1.83 -7.10
C ASP A 138 -1.87 -0.70 -8.14
N TYR A 139 -3.09 -0.27 -8.48
CA TYR A 139 -3.29 0.89 -9.35
C TYR A 139 -2.88 2.20 -8.69
N LEU A 140 -3.30 2.42 -7.43
CA LEU A 140 -2.97 3.63 -6.69
C LEU A 140 -1.45 3.78 -6.48
N THR A 141 -0.72 2.67 -6.37
CA THR A 141 0.74 2.65 -6.23
C THR A 141 1.50 2.57 -7.56
N GLY A 142 0.81 2.67 -8.71
CA GLY A 142 1.44 2.66 -10.04
C GLY A 142 1.85 1.28 -10.58
N ARG A 143 1.61 0.21 -9.82
CA ARG A 143 1.96 -1.18 -10.17
C ARG A 143 1.10 -1.73 -11.31
N THR A 144 -0.15 -1.28 -11.46
CA THR A 144 -1.01 -1.70 -12.58
C THR A 144 -1.75 -0.53 -13.21
N GLU A 145 -2.08 -0.65 -14.49
CA GLU A 145 -2.99 0.29 -15.16
C GLU A 145 -4.47 -0.07 -14.93
N LYS A 146 -4.76 -1.29 -14.47
CA LYS A 146 -6.13 -1.73 -14.18
C LYS A 146 -6.63 -1.10 -12.88
N SER A 147 -7.52 -0.12 -12.99
CA SER A 147 -8.00 0.62 -11.81
C SER A 147 -8.95 -0.16 -10.90
N LYS A 148 -9.63 -1.21 -11.39
CA LYS A 148 -10.52 -2.04 -10.58
C LYS A 148 -9.77 -3.26 -10.06
N ILE A 149 -10.12 -3.68 -8.85
CA ILE A 149 -9.65 -4.93 -8.25
C ILE A 149 -9.99 -6.09 -9.22
N SER A 150 -8.99 -6.95 -9.48
CA SER A 150 -9.12 -8.14 -10.33
C SER A 150 -9.32 -9.42 -9.53
#